data_AF-A0AAW5UQR8-F1
#
_entry.id   AF-A0AAW5UQR8-F1
#
_cell.length_a   1.000
_cell.length_b   1.000
_cell.length_c   1.000
_cell.angle_alpha   90.00
_cell.angle_beta   90.00
_cell.angle_gamma   90.00
#
_symmetry.space_group_name_H-M   'P 1'
#
loop_
_entity.id
_entity.type
_entity.pdbx_description
1 polymer ?
#
loop_
_entity_poly.entity_id
_entity_poly.type
_entity_poly.pdbx_seq_one_letter_code
_entity_poly.pdbx_strand_id
1 'polypeptide(L)'
;MNNNVEKLLNEIGKLVVAQNERTKERYSHGELFNVFNILGLESNEVRLHSALLAELLRPNGMSGVGNAFQKAFLAILGLPENYIVDGKVSVELSIGTTTDTEGGRIDIIMEDGNHAIIIENKIYAQDQPAQLLRYTNFARDNYPHGYRLLYLTLDGKEASDDSAQGCPYQCISYKNEISKWLEECARISFDRPLVRETIRQYMTPL
;
A
#
# COMPACT_ATOMS: atom_id res chain seq x y z
N MET A 1 -49.47 -5.46 -6.48
CA MET A 1 -48.06 -5.58 -6.89
C MET A 1 -47.29 -4.43 -6.25
N ASN A 2 -46.19 -4.75 -5.55
CA ASN A 2 -44.93 -3.99 -5.51
C ASN A 2 -44.85 -2.49 -5.15
N ASN A 3 -45.65 -1.97 -4.21
CA ASN A 3 -45.49 -0.60 -3.70
C ASN A 3 -44.07 -0.34 -3.09
N ASN A 4 -43.44 -1.38 -2.53
CA ASN A 4 -42.06 -1.29 -2.03
C ASN A 4 -41.01 -1.22 -3.15
N VAL A 5 -41.26 -1.85 -4.30
CA VAL A 5 -40.34 -1.81 -5.44
C VAL A 5 -40.44 -0.48 -6.17
N GLU A 6 -41.64 0.10 -6.31
CA GLU A 6 -41.80 1.46 -6.85
C GLU A 6 -41.13 2.50 -5.96
N LYS A 7 -41.25 2.37 -4.64
CA LYS A 7 -40.56 3.25 -3.69
C LYS A 7 -39.04 3.13 -3.83
N LEU A 8 -38.50 1.91 -3.89
CA LEU A 8 -37.08 1.65 -4.09
C LEU A 8 -36.57 2.21 -5.42
N LEU A 9 -37.30 2.01 -6.52
CA LEU A 9 -36.94 2.54 -7.84
C LEU A 9 -36.91 4.08 -7.85
N ASN A 10 -37.84 4.73 -7.16
CA ASN A 10 -37.82 6.19 -7.01
C ASN A 10 -36.63 6.69 -6.17
N GLU A 11 -36.27 5.98 -5.10
CA GLU A 11 -35.09 6.30 -4.29
C GLU A 11 -33.79 6.12 -5.10
N ILE A 12 -33.67 5.00 -5.85
CA ILE A 12 -32.55 4.75 -6.77
C ILE A 12 -32.50 5.83 -7.86
N GLY A 13 -33.63 6.21 -8.45
CA GLY A 13 -33.69 7.26 -9.48
C GLY A 13 -33.14 8.60 -8.98
N LYS A 14 -33.47 8.98 -7.74
CA LYS A 14 -32.90 10.20 -7.10
C LYS A 14 -31.39 10.10 -6.89
N LEU A 15 -30.90 8.94 -6.46
CA LEU A 15 -29.46 8.70 -6.28
C LEU A 15 -28.70 8.80 -7.61
N VAL A 16 -29.24 8.22 -8.68
CA VAL A 16 -28.63 8.27 -10.01
C VAL A 16 -28.55 9.71 -10.53
N VAL A 17 -29.61 10.51 -10.37
CA VAL A 17 -29.60 11.93 -10.77
C VAL A 17 -28.55 12.70 -9.99
N ALA A 18 -28.51 12.57 -8.66
CA ALA A 18 -27.52 13.24 -7.83
C ALA A 18 -26.07 12.82 -8.17
N GLN A 19 -25.86 11.54 -8.48
CA GLN A 19 -24.56 11.03 -8.91
C GLN A 19 -24.15 11.61 -10.28
N ASN A 20 -25.10 11.75 -11.21
CA ASN A 20 -24.84 12.35 -12.52
C ASN A 20 -24.50 13.84 -12.42
N GLU A 21 -25.19 14.59 -11.56
CA GLU A 21 -24.88 16.01 -11.29
C GLU A 21 -23.49 16.17 -10.69
N ARG A 22 -23.15 15.40 -9.65
CA ARG A 22 -21.80 15.37 -9.08
C ARG A 22 -20.73 15.02 -10.11
N THR A 23 -21.00 14.04 -10.98
CA THR A 23 -20.05 13.64 -12.02
C THR A 23 -19.83 14.76 -13.04
N LYS A 24 -20.89 15.50 -13.42
CA LYS A 24 -20.78 16.68 -14.30
C LYS A 24 -19.96 17.79 -13.65
N GLU A 25 -20.18 18.07 -12.37
CA GLU A 25 -19.40 19.05 -11.62
C GLU A 25 -17.92 18.64 -11.55
N ARG A 26 -17.63 17.39 -11.18
CA ARG A 26 -16.25 16.85 -11.17
C ARG A 26 -15.59 16.98 -12.54
N TYR A 27 -16.34 16.70 -13.61
CA TYR A 27 -15.84 16.86 -14.98
C TYR A 27 -15.51 18.33 -15.30
N SER A 28 -16.41 19.27 -14.98
CA SER A 28 -16.17 20.69 -15.27
C SER A 28 -14.99 21.29 -14.50
N HIS A 29 -14.68 20.75 -13.32
CA HIS A 29 -13.54 21.17 -12.50
C HIS A 29 -12.24 20.40 -12.79
N GLY A 30 -12.26 19.44 -13.72
CA GLY A 30 -11.10 18.61 -14.07
C GLY A 30 -10.75 17.53 -13.04
N GLU A 31 -11.62 17.28 -12.06
CA GLU A 31 -11.41 16.29 -10.99
C GLU A 31 -11.51 14.83 -11.45
N LEU A 32 -11.88 14.62 -12.72
CA LEU A 32 -11.82 13.31 -13.38
C LEU A 32 -10.47 13.08 -14.08
N PHE A 33 -9.57 14.06 -14.09
CA PHE A 33 -8.23 13.90 -14.63
C PHE A 33 -7.38 13.10 -13.64
N ASN A 34 -7.10 11.84 -13.97
CA ASN A 34 -6.23 10.97 -13.20
C ASN A 34 -5.21 10.27 -14.11
N VAL A 35 -3.93 10.61 -13.92
CA VAL A 35 -2.85 10.08 -14.78
C VAL A 35 -2.69 8.56 -14.66
N PHE A 36 -2.96 7.97 -13.47
CA PHE A 36 -2.86 6.53 -13.27
C PHE A 36 -3.92 5.78 -14.07
N ASN A 37 -5.16 6.30 -14.08
CA ASN A 37 -6.28 5.71 -14.81
C ASN A 37 -6.10 5.88 -16.32
N ILE A 38 -5.68 7.08 -16.77
CA ILE A 38 -5.45 7.37 -18.19
C ILE A 38 -4.38 6.45 -18.78
N LEU A 39 -3.33 6.15 -18.02
CA LEU A 39 -2.25 5.26 -18.43
C LEU A 39 -2.57 3.77 -18.21
N GLY A 40 -3.74 3.44 -17.65
CA GLY A 40 -4.16 2.06 -17.38
C GLY A 40 -3.27 1.36 -16.36
N LEU A 41 -2.70 2.11 -15.41
CA LEU A 41 -1.73 1.59 -14.44
C LEU A 41 -2.39 0.84 -13.27
N GLU A 42 -3.72 0.86 -13.20
CA GLU A 42 -4.55 0.23 -12.17
C GLU A 42 -4.35 -1.31 -12.10
N SER A 43 -3.95 -1.94 -13.22
CA SER A 43 -3.69 -3.38 -13.31
C SER A 43 -2.21 -3.75 -13.37
N ASN A 44 -1.29 -2.77 -13.41
CA ASN A 44 0.16 -3.01 -13.46
C ASN A 44 0.73 -3.12 -12.04
N GLU A 45 0.29 -4.21 -11.42
CA GLU A 45 -0.05 -4.36 -10.02
C GLU A 45 1.10 -4.24 -9.01
N VAL A 46 2.18 -5.00 -9.17
CA VAL A 46 3.19 -5.06 -8.10
C VAL A 46 4.19 -3.93 -8.28
N ARG A 47 4.66 -3.72 -9.51
CA ARG A 47 5.78 -2.81 -9.74
C ARG A 47 5.40 -1.34 -9.52
N LEU A 48 4.22 -0.91 -9.95
CA LEU A 48 3.80 0.49 -9.75
C LEU A 48 3.55 0.78 -8.27
N HIS A 49 2.67 -0.01 -7.64
CA HIS A 49 2.26 0.22 -6.26
C HIS A 49 3.45 0.09 -5.32
N SER A 50 4.28 -0.95 -5.48
CA SER A 50 5.49 -1.10 -4.67
C SER A 50 6.51 0.01 -4.91
N ALA A 51 6.67 0.49 -6.15
CA ALA A 51 7.56 1.62 -6.43
C ALA A 51 7.08 2.92 -5.78
N LEU A 52 5.78 3.22 -5.85
CA LEU A 52 5.23 4.44 -5.26
C LEU A 52 5.28 4.41 -3.73
N LEU A 53 4.85 3.30 -3.11
CA LEU A 53 4.93 3.15 -1.65
C LEU A 53 6.39 3.25 -1.19
N ALA A 54 7.31 2.59 -1.90
CA ALA A 54 8.73 2.69 -1.59
C ALA A 54 9.27 4.12 -1.72
N GLU A 55 8.88 4.87 -2.75
CA GLU A 55 9.28 6.27 -2.93
C GLU A 55 8.82 7.15 -1.76
N LEU A 56 7.59 6.94 -1.28
CA LEU A 56 7.05 7.65 -0.13
C LEU A 56 7.71 7.22 1.19
N LEU A 57 8.19 5.98 1.30
CA LEU A 57 8.90 5.47 2.48
C LEU A 57 10.37 5.92 2.55
N ARG A 58 10.98 6.35 1.44
CA ARG A 58 12.40 6.74 1.40
C ARG A 58 12.64 8.03 2.22
N PRO A 59 13.55 8.01 3.21
CA PRO A 59 13.96 9.22 3.92
C PRO A 59 14.53 10.31 3.01
N ASN A 60 15.22 9.89 1.94
CA ASN A 60 15.82 10.76 0.91
C ASN A 60 15.05 10.68 -0.41
N GLY A 61 13.73 10.47 -0.35
CA GLY A 61 12.86 10.48 -1.53
C GLY A 61 12.70 11.87 -2.15
N MET A 62 12.10 11.91 -3.33
CA MET A 62 11.85 13.11 -4.14
C MET A 62 10.72 13.99 -3.59
N SER A 63 10.05 13.55 -2.52
CA SER A 63 8.96 14.28 -1.86
C SER A 63 9.43 15.57 -1.16
N GLY A 64 10.72 15.67 -0.81
CA GLY A 64 11.30 16.83 -0.15
C GLY A 64 10.76 17.08 1.27
N VAL A 65 10.21 16.05 1.92
CA VAL A 65 9.73 16.10 3.33
C VAL A 65 10.64 15.32 4.30
N GLY A 66 11.81 14.88 3.82
CA GLY A 66 12.71 14.00 4.60
C GLY A 66 12.00 12.70 4.98
N ASN A 67 12.17 12.26 6.23
CA ASN A 67 11.58 11.03 6.75
C ASN A 67 10.15 11.21 7.33
N ALA A 68 9.49 12.34 7.11
CA ALA A 68 8.17 12.60 7.71
C ALA A 68 7.11 11.56 7.30
N PHE A 69 7.10 11.14 6.04
CA PHE A 69 6.20 10.08 5.54
C PHE A 69 6.52 8.72 6.17
N GLN A 70 7.82 8.37 6.28
CA GLN A 70 8.26 7.15 6.95
C GLN A 70 7.80 7.13 8.41
N LYS A 71 7.98 8.24 9.14
CA LYS A 71 7.53 8.36 10.54
C LYS A 71 6.02 8.20 10.68
N ALA A 72 5.24 8.80 9.76
CA ALA A 72 3.80 8.61 9.73
C ALA A 72 3.43 7.14 9.51
N PHE A 73 4.14 6.42 8.64
CA PHE A 73 3.93 4.99 8.41
C PHE A 73 4.24 4.17 9.66
N LEU A 74 5.38 4.42 10.31
CA LEU A 74 5.76 3.75 11.56
C LEU A 74 4.72 3.96 12.66
N ALA A 75 4.17 5.17 12.76
CA ALA A 75 3.09 5.49 13.71
C ALA A 75 1.81 4.69 13.43
N ILE A 76 1.41 4.54 12.15
CA ILE A 76 0.26 3.70 11.76
C ILE A 76 0.48 2.23 12.18
N LEU A 77 1.71 1.73 12.12
CA LEU A 77 2.08 0.39 12.57
C LEU A 77 2.26 0.27 14.09
N GLY A 78 2.15 1.35 14.85
CA GLY A 78 2.41 1.37 16.29
C GLY A 78 3.88 1.16 16.66
N LEU A 79 4.80 1.51 15.75
CA LEU A 79 6.25 1.38 15.95
C LEU A 79 6.87 2.72 16.41
N PRO A 80 8.00 2.68 17.14
CA PRO A 80 8.76 3.89 17.45
C PRO A 80 9.18 4.62 16.16
N GLU A 81 9.20 5.95 16.19
CA GLU A 81 9.63 6.78 15.04
C GLU A 81 11.06 6.47 14.57
N ASN A 82 11.89 5.93 15.44
CA ASN A 82 13.28 5.55 15.19
C ASN A 82 13.46 4.03 15.03
N TYR A 83 12.40 3.28 14.74
CA TYR A 83 12.50 1.84 14.50
C TYR A 83 13.43 1.49 13.32
N ILE A 84 13.44 2.35 12.30
CA ILE A 84 14.40 2.32 11.19
C ILE A 84 15.14 3.67 11.18
N VAL A 85 16.47 3.66 11.32
CA VAL A 85 17.29 4.89 11.33
C VAL A 85 18.17 4.95 10.09
N ASP A 86 18.12 6.06 9.33
CA ASP A 86 18.87 6.24 8.07
C ASP A 86 18.71 5.08 7.08
N GLY A 87 17.53 4.45 7.11
CA GLY A 87 17.28 3.20 6.41
C GLY A 87 17.20 3.33 4.90
N LYS A 88 17.55 2.22 4.23
CA LYS A 88 17.40 2.02 2.80
C LYS A 88 16.07 1.37 2.50
N VAL A 89 15.40 1.84 1.45
CA VAL A 89 14.23 1.16 0.88
C VAL A 89 14.61 0.48 -0.43
N SER A 90 14.25 -0.78 -0.61
CA SER A 90 14.46 -1.54 -1.85
C SER A 90 13.14 -2.15 -2.31
N VAL A 91 12.99 -2.29 -3.62
CA VAL A 91 11.81 -2.89 -4.27
C VAL A 91 12.27 -4.07 -5.10
N GLU A 92 11.46 -5.14 -5.15
CA GLU A 92 11.77 -6.36 -5.91
C GLU A 92 13.14 -6.95 -5.53
N LEU A 93 13.49 -6.95 -4.23
CA LEU A 93 14.77 -7.45 -3.75
C LEU A 93 14.82 -8.98 -3.87
N SER A 94 15.67 -9.48 -4.75
CA SER A 94 15.99 -10.91 -4.79
C SER A 94 16.83 -11.29 -3.58
N ILE A 95 16.37 -12.30 -2.83
CA ILE A 95 17.06 -12.87 -1.67
C ILE A 95 17.61 -14.28 -1.97
N GLY A 96 17.86 -14.56 -3.26
CA GLY A 96 18.38 -15.83 -3.74
C GLY A 96 17.33 -16.72 -4.43
N THR A 97 17.79 -17.89 -4.89
CA THR A 97 16.96 -18.88 -5.57
C THR A 97 15.94 -19.49 -4.62
N THR A 98 14.67 -19.54 -5.02
CA THR A 98 13.60 -20.10 -4.22
C THR A 98 13.81 -21.59 -3.94
N THR A 99 13.81 -21.94 -2.65
CA THR A 99 13.71 -23.30 -2.12
C THR A 99 12.46 -23.39 -1.22
N ASP A 100 12.28 -24.50 -0.52
CA ASP A 100 11.16 -24.67 0.43
C ASP A 100 11.27 -23.70 1.63
N THR A 101 12.48 -23.25 1.99
CA THR A 101 12.73 -22.47 3.21
C THR A 101 13.50 -21.17 3.00
N GLU A 102 14.07 -20.94 1.81
CA GLU A 102 14.94 -19.80 1.51
C GLU A 102 14.72 -19.23 0.11
N GLY A 103 15.14 -17.98 -0.11
CA GLY A 103 15.08 -17.33 -1.42
C GLY A 103 13.74 -16.68 -1.76
N GLY A 104 13.63 -16.23 -3.01
CA GLY A 104 12.48 -15.48 -3.50
C GLY A 104 12.77 -14.00 -3.74
N ARG A 105 11.71 -13.21 -3.85
CA ARG A 105 11.79 -11.79 -4.21
C ARG A 105 10.83 -10.97 -3.36
N ILE A 106 11.37 -10.22 -2.42
CA ILE A 106 10.60 -9.33 -1.54
C ILE A 106 10.11 -8.12 -2.33
N ASP A 107 8.82 -7.81 -2.26
CA ASP A 107 8.23 -6.68 -3.00
C ASP A 107 8.75 -5.34 -2.50
N ILE A 108 8.74 -5.09 -1.19
CA ILE A 108 9.33 -3.89 -0.57
C ILE A 108 10.04 -4.29 0.72
N ILE A 109 11.24 -3.77 0.92
CA ILE A 109 11.93 -3.82 2.21
C ILE A 109 12.47 -2.45 2.59
N MET A 110 12.29 -2.09 3.85
CA MET A 110 12.87 -0.92 4.47
C MET A 110 13.74 -1.38 5.65
N GLU A 111 15.04 -1.11 5.61
CA GLU A 111 16.02 -1.68 6.55
C GLU A 111 17.11 -0.68 6.93
N ASP A 112 17.70 -0.83 8.11
CA ASP A 112 18.90 -0.09 8.55
C ASP A 112 20.12 -1.01 8.81
N GLY A 113 20.02 -2.27 8.39
CA GLY A 113 21.01 -3.32 8.64
C GLY A 113 20.89 -3.99 10.02
N ASN A 114 20.04 -3.48 10.92
CA ASN A 114 19.76 -4.10 12.22
C ASN A 114 18.28 -4.45 12.39
N HIS A 115 17.40 -3.61 11.86
CA HIS A 115 15.96 -3.78 11.81
C HIS A 115 15.47 -3.81 10.36
N ALA A 116 14.31 -4.43 10.14
CA ALA A 116 13.63 -4.40 8.85
C ALA A 116 12.11 -4.34 8.95
N ILE A 117 11.49 -3.67 7.99
CA ILE A 117 10.07 -3.82 7.65
C ILE A 117 10.01 -4.39 6.25
N ILE A 118 9.47 -5.60 6.15
CA ILE A 118 9.25 -6.33 4.90
C ILE A 118 7.77 -6.24 4.56
N ILE A 119 7.45 -5.87 3.32
CA ILE A 119 6.07 -5.77 2.82
C ILE A 119 5.96 -6.66 1.59
N GLU A 120 5.11 -7.69 1.67
CA GLU A 120 4.64 -8.44 0.50
C GLU A 120 3.31 -7.84 0.06
N ASN A 121 3.22 -7.40 -1.19
CA ASN A 121 2.13 -6.61 -1.74
C ASN A 121 1.27 -7.46 -2.68
N LYS A 122 0.06 -7.83 -2.23
CA LYS A 122 -0.84 -8.77 -2.89
C LYS A 122 -2.19 -8.13 -3.21
N ILE A 123 -2.28 -7.51 -4.38
CA ILE A 123 -3.53 -6.89 -4.85
C ILE A 123 -4.39 -7.96 -5.60
N TYR A 124 -3.82 -8.72 -6.52
CA TYR A 124 -4.42 -9.68 -7.47
C TYR A 124 -3.48 -10.87 -7.74
N ALA A 125 -2.20 -10.77 -7.39
CA ALA A 125 -1.24 -11.86 -7.46
C ALA A 125 -1.63 -13.02 -6.52
N GLN A 126 -1.43 -14.25 -6.99
CA GLN A 126 -1.61 -15.45 -6.17
C GLN A 126 -0.47 -15.59 -5.15
N ASP A 127 -0.78 -16.30 -4.08
CA ASP A 127 0.21 -16.71 -3.09
C ASP A 127 1.19 -17.71 -3.66
N GLN A 128 2.45 -17.58 -3.23
CA GLN A 128 3.47 -18.56 -3.52
C GLN A 128 3.64 -19.49 -2.30
N PRO A 129 3.89 -20.79 -2.51
CA PRO A 129 4.15 -21.72 -1.41
C PRO A 129 5.30 -21.22 -0.54
N ALA A 130 5.13 -21.34 0.79
CA ALA A 130 6.08 -20.99 1.84
C ALA A 130 6.69 -19.57 1.78
N GLN A 131 6.08 -18.62 1.05
CA GLN A 131 6.69 -17.31 0.79
C GLN A 131 6.98 -16.51 2.06
N LEU A 132 6.03 -16.46 2.99
CA LEU A 132 6.21 -15.72 4.24
C LEU A 132 7.18 -16.42 5.19
N LEU A 133 7.27 -17.75 5.14
CA LEU A 133 8.29 -18.51 5.84
C LEU A 133 9.69 -18.15 5.35
N ARG A 134 9.91 -18.11 4.03
CA ARG A 134 11.20 -17.74 3.46
C ARG A 134 11.63 -16.34 3.88
N TYR A 135 10.72 -15.38 3.85
CA TYR A 135 11.03 -14.00 4.26
C TYR A 135 11.28 -13.89 5.75
N THR A 136 10.54 -14.67 6.55
CA THR A 136 10.78 -14.78 7.99
C THR A 136 12.18 -15.31 8.28
N ASN A 137 12.63 -16.37 7.59
CA ASN A 137 13.98 -16.92 7.76
C ASN A 137 15.05 -15.91 7.34
N PHE A 138 14.90 -15.32 6.15
CA PHE A 138 15.78 -14.25 5.68
C PHE A 138 15.89 -13.12 6.70
N ALA A 139 14.77 -12.67 7.26
CA ALA A 139 14.76 -11.57 8.21
C ALA A 139 15.45 -11.92 9.54
N ARG A 140 15.24 -13.13 10.04
CA ARG A 140 15.88 -13.62 11.28
C ARG A 140 17.40 -13.68 11.15
N ASP A 141 17.90 -14.06 9.97
CA ASP A 141 19.34 -14.22 9.76
C ASP A 141 20.06 -12.89 9.53
N ASN A 142 19.34 -11.85 9.07
CA ASN A 142 19.95 -10.58 8.65
C ASN A 142 19.65 -9.39 9.60
N TYR A 143 18.60 -9.44 10.43
CA TYR A 143 18.16 -8.29 11.25
C TYR A 143 18.13 -8.64 12.74
N PRO A 144 19.28 -8.58 13.43
CA PRO A 144 19.43 -9.08 14.80
C PRO A 144 18.63 -8.30 15.85
N HIS A 145 18.22 -7.05 15.56
CA HIS A 145 17.41 -6.25 16.49
C HIS A 145 15.90 -6.35 16.22
N GLY A 146 15.51 -7.08 15.16
CA GLY A 146 14.15 -7.52 14.92
C GLY A 146 13.54 -6.97 13.63
N TYR A 147 12.43 -7.56 13.23
CA TYR A 147 11.76 -7.20 11.98
C TYR A 147 10.23 -7.15 12.13
N ARG A 148 9.58 -6.60 11.10
CA ARG A 148 8.13 -6.72 10.86
C ARG A 148 7.91 -7.27 9.47
N LEU A 149 7.07 -8.31 9.38
CA LEU A 149 6.61 -8.86 8.11
C LEU A 149 5.14 -8.45 7.92
N LEU A 150 4.90 -7.60 6.94
CA LEU A 150 3.60 -7.05 6.60
C LEU A 150 3.07 -7.73 5.34
N TYR A 151 1.85 -8.21 5.41
CA TYR A 151 1.13 -8.77 4.28
C TYR A 151 0.06 -7.76 3.84
N LEU A 152 0.34 -7.05 2.75
CA LEU A 152 -0.47 -5.94 2.26
C LEU A 152 -1.42 -6.39 1.16
N THR A 153 -2.72 -6.29 1.41
CA THR A 153 -3.77 -6.61 0.43
C THR A 153 -4.72 -5.44 0.24
N LEU A 154 -5.68 -5.54 -0.67
CA LEU A 154 -6.69 -4.47 -0.84
C LEU A 154 -7.51 -4.24 0.43
N ASP A 155 -7.92 -5.32 1.08
CA ASP A 155 -8.95 -5.35 2.13
C ASP A 155 -8.49 -5.97 3.46
N GLY A 156 -7.25 -6.42 3.56
CA GLY A 156 -6.67 -6.97 4.80
C GLY A 156 -6.87 -8.47 4.96
N LYS A 157 -7.17 -9.19 3.88
CA LYS A 157 -7.25 -10.66 3.89
C LYS A 157 -5.93 -11.29 4.35
N GLU A 158 -6.04 -12.43 5.01
CA GLU A 158 -4.90 -13.27 5.41
C GLU A 158 -4.23 -13.92 4.19
N ALA A 159 -2.95 -14.26 4.35
CA ALA A 159 -2.25 -15.12 3.40
C ALA A 159 -2.78 -16.55 3.53
N SER A 160 -2.69 -17.33 2.46
CA SER A 160 -2.98 -18.76 2.51
C SER A 160 -2.05 -19.48 3.47
N ASP A 161 -2.55 -20.55 4.10
CA ASP A 161 -1.77 -21.41 5.00
C ASP A 161 -0.50 -21.94 4.34
N ASP A 162 -0.58 -22.23 3.03
CA ASP A 162 0.56 -22.72 2.24
C ASP A 162 1.67 -21.66 2.12
N SER A 163 1.32 -20.38 1.97
CA SER A 163 2.29 -19.27 1.95
C SER A 163 2.83 -18.96 3.35
N ALA A 164 1.96 -18.96 4.36
CA ALA A 164 2.27 -18.57 5.72
C ALA A 164 3.10 -19.62 6.47
N GLN A 165 2.81 -20.92 6.28
CA GLN A 165 3.43 -22.04 7.00
C GLN A 165 3.49 -21.81 8.53
N GLY A 166 2.44 -21.19 9.10
CA GLY A 166 2.35 -20.88 10.53
C GLY A 166 3.29 -19.78 11.03
N CYS A 167 3.99 -19.06 10.14
CA CYS A 167 4.86 -17.95 10.54
C CYS A 167 4.05 -16.72 10.98
N PRO A 168 4.55 -15.94 11.96
CA PRO A 168 3.90 -14.71 12.36
C PRO A 168 4.10 -13.61 11.31
N TYR A 169 3.01 -12.95 10.94
CA TYR A 169 3.00 -11.75 10.09
C TYR A 169 1.83 -10.85 10.51
N GLN A 170 1.83 -9.61 10.01
CA GLN A 170 0.76 -8.65 10.25
C GLN A 170 0.03 -8.36 8.95
N CYS A 171 -1.29 -8.56 8.92
CA CYS A 171 -2.13 -8.09 7.82
C CYS A 171 -2.25 -6.57 7.88
N ILE A 172 -2.05 -5.92 6.74
CA ILE A 172 -2.38 -4.52 6.51
C ILE A 172 -3.11 -4.40 5.17
N SER A 173 -3.77 -3.27 4.95
CA SER A 173 -4.62 -3.09 3.78
C SER A 173 -4.49 -1.73 3.13
N TYR A 174 -4.74 -1.68 1.82
CA TYR A 174 -4.91 -0.42 1.11
C TYR A 174 -6.06 0.38 1.69
N LYS A 175 -7.19 -0.30 1.95
CA LYS A 175 -8.42 0.31 2.47
C LYS A 175 -8.29 0.95 3.85
N ASN A 176 -7.38 0.47 4.71
CA ASN A 176 -7.24 0.97 6.07
C ASN A 176 -5.89 1.64 6.33
N GLU A 177 -4.82 0.86 6.49
CA GLU A 177 -3.51 1.38 6.92
C GLU A 177 -2.88 2.29 5.86
N ILE A 178 -2.85 1.88 4.59
CA ILE A 178 -2.23 2.69 3.53
C ILE A 178 -3.07 3.92 3.24
N SER A 179 -4.41 3.82 3.19
CA SER A 179 -5.26 4.99 2.98
C SER A 179 -5.04 6.05 4.06
N LYS A 180 -5.08 5.67 5.34
CA LYS A 180 -4.78 6.57 6.47
C LYS A 180 -3.38 7.18 6.38
N TRP A 181 -2.39 6.36 6.01
CA TRP A 181 -1.03 6.83 5.83
C TRP A 181 -0.92 7.85 4.68
N LEU A 182 -1.56 7.60 3.54
CA LEU A 182 -1.55 8.51 2.39
C LEU A 182 -2.30 9.81 2.68
N GLU A 183 -3.40 9.77 3.43
CA GLU A 183 -4.09 10.98 3.94
C GLU A 183 -3.14 11.84 4.77
N GLU A 184 -2.37 11.20 5.66
CA GLU A 184 -1.37 11.89 6.48
C GLU A 184 -0.20 12.42 5.64
N CYS A 185 0.26 11.67 4.64
CA CYS A 185 1.26 12.14 3.69
C CYS A 185 0.76 13.37 2.90
N ALA A 186 -0.51 13.39 2.48
CA ALA A 186 -1.11 14.55 1.83
C ALA A 186 -1.21 15.77 2.77
N ARG A 187 -1.45 15.54 4.08
CA ARG A 187 -1.42 16.60 5.10
C ARG A 187 -0.02 17.15 5.33
N ILE A 188 0.99 16.29 5.46
CA ILE A 188 2.40 16.65 5.63
C ILE A 188 2.91 17.44 4.42
N SER A 189 2.48 17.07 3.21
CA SER A 189 2.87 17.74 1.95
C SER A 189 1.94 18.87 1.53
N PHE A 190 1.20 19.47 2.47
CA PHE A 190 0.20 20.51 2.16
C PHE A 190 0.77 21.66 1.31
N ASP A 191 1.99 22.12 1.61
CA ASP A 191 2.73 23.19 0.91
C ASP A 191 3.52 22.70 -0.32
N ARG A 192 3.39 21.41 -0.69
CA ARG A 192 4.03 20.76 -1.83
C ARG A 192 2.95 20.24 -2.80
N PRO A 193 2.34 21.11 -3.61
CA PRO A 193 1.16 20.77 -4.42
C PRO A 193 1.38 19.57 -5.32
N LEU A 194 2.55 19.45 -5.97
CA LEU A 194 2.84 18.33 -6.87
C LEU A 194 2.75 16.98 -6.13
N VAL A 195 3.43 16.87 -4.99
CA VAL A 195 3.43 15.66 -4.16
C VAL A 195 2.01 15.36 -3.66
N ARG A 196 1.34 16.37 -3.10
CA ARG A 196 -0.01 16.25 -2.55
C ARG A 196 -1.03 15.79 -3.59
N GLU A 197 -1.05 16.41 -4.77
CA GLU A 197 -2.01 16.05 -5.82
C GLU A 197 -1.68 14.71 -6.46
N THR A 198 -0.39 14.31 -6.56
CA THR A 198 -0.03 12.95 -6.99
C THR A 198 -0.52 11.90 -6.01
N ILE A 199 -0.36 12.12 -4.70
CA ILE A 199 -0.89 11.22 -3.66
C ILE A 199 -2.42 11.12 -3.76
N ARG A 200 -3.12 12.26 -3.90
CA ARG A 200 -4.58 12.28 -4.05
C ARG A 200 -5.07 11.53 -5.30
N GLN A 201 -4.37 11.70 -6.43
CA GLN A 201 -4.67 10.94 -7.64
C GLN A 201 -4.46 9.45 -7.42
N TYR A 202 -3.40 9.03 -6.72
CA TYR A 202 -3.15 7.62 -6.42
C TYR A 202 -4.18 7.00 -5.46
N MET A 203 -4.74 7.78 -4.53
CA MET A 203 -5.80 7.31 -3.62
C MET A 203 -7.15 7.09 -4.30
N THR A 204 -7.39 7.70 -5.46
CA THR A 204 -8.70 7.65 -6.14
C THR A 204 -9.02 6.29 -6.82
N PRO A 205 -8.06 5.56 -7.43
CA PRO A 205 -8.29 4.24 -8.01
C PRO A 205 -8.22 3.06 -7.02
N LEU A 206 -7.89 3.30 -5.74
CA LEU A 206 -7.71 2.26 -4.73
C LEU A 206 -9.00 1.94 -3.95
#